data_AF-A0A978U437-F1
#
_entry.id   AF-A0A978U437-F1
#
_cell.length_a   1.000
_cell.length_b   1.000
_cell.length_c   1.000
_cell.angle_alpha   90.00
_cell.angle_beta   90.00
_cell.angle_gamma   90.00
#
_symmetry.space_group_name_H-M   'P 1'
#
loop_
_entity.id
_entity.type
_entity.pdbx_description
1 polymer ?
#
loop_
_entity_poly.entity_id
_entity_poly.type
_entity_poly.pdbx_seq_one_letter_code
_entity_poly.pdbx_strand_id
1 'polypeptide(L)'
;MDLCIQGKIIALWSVFLFGMVFHSQLAMMPLLYGESVEMPAYKGKMPPSHSWLMLGFFSIPMVMIAITVFNDAPLYRMIHLGITAIYSVLNFTHAAMDLMVKPIEWYQIALMVLVFVNGICLNLLAFQWVQAI
;
A
#
# COMPACT_ATOMS: atom_id res chain seq x y z
N MET A 1 10.72 -14.90 19.56
CA MET A 1 9.36 -14.76 20.10
C MET A 1 8.42 -14.80 18.91
N ASP A 2 7.60 -15.84 18.79
CA ASP A 2 6.66 -15.94 17.68
C ASP A 2 5.45 -15.04 17.92
N LEU A 3 5.09 -14.23 16.93
CA LEU A 3 3.89 -13.40 16.97
C LEU A 3 2.64 -14.26 16.73
N CYS A 4 1.53 -13.91 17.37
CA CYS A 4 0.21 -14.41 16.98
C CYS A 4 -0.13 -13.97 15.54
N ILE A 5 -1.10 -14.62 14.90
CA ILE A 5 -1.45 -14.33 13.50
C ILE A 5 -1.86 -12.86 13.28
N GLN A 6 -2.63 -12.29 14.20
CA GLN A 6 -2.99 -10.87 14.19
C GLN A 6 -1.76 -9.97 14.30
N GLY A 7 -0.81 -10.30 15.18
CA GLY A 7 0.44 -9.57 15.32
C GLY A 7 1.28 -9.59 14.03
N LYS A 8 1.32 -10.74 13.33
CA LYS A 8 1.98 -10.85 12.02
C LYS A 8 1.26 -10.01 10.96
N ILE A 9 -0.08 -10.03 10.93
CA ILE A 9 -0.91 -9.22 10.03
C ILE A 9 -0.66 -7.72 10.27
N ILE A 10 -0.65 -7.26 11.52
CA ILE A 10 -0.36 -5.86 11.88
C ILE A 10 1.04 -5.45 11.42
N ALA A 11 2.04 -6.31 11.62
CA ALA A 11 3.40 -6.04 11.18
C ALA A 11 3.48 -5.91 9.65
N LEU A 12 2.86 -6.83 8.90
CA LEU A 12 2.84 -6.78 7.43
C LEU A 12 2.08 -5.56 6.89
N TRP A 13 0.96 -5.18 7.52
CA TRP A 13 0.26 -3.94 7.18
C TRP A 13 1.13 -2.70 7.44
N SER A 14 1.90 -2.70 8.54
CA SER A 14 2.81 -1.60 8.86
C SER A 14 3.90 -1.48 7.80
N VAL A 15 4.54 -2.60 7.43
CA VAL A 15 5.53 -2.66 6.34
C VAL A 15 4.92 -2.19 5.02
N PHE A 16 3.69 -2.64 4.71
CA PHE A 16 2.96 -2.21 3.51
C PHE A 16 2.76 -0.70 3.49
N LEU A 17 2.22 -0.13 4.58
CA LEU A 17 1.94 1.29 4.71
C LEU A 17 3.22 2.12 4.60
N PHE A 18 4.28 1.74 5.31
CA PHE A 18 5.57 2.43 5.22
C PHE A 18 6.17 2.33 3.82
N GLY A 19 6.09 1.18 3.16
CA GLY A 19 6.52 1.01 1.77
C GLY A 19 5.79 1.95 0.82
N MET A 20 4.47 2.07 0.94
CA MET A 20 3.66 2.99 0.11
C MET A 20 3.97 4.47 0.39
N VAL A 21 4.19 4.84 1.66
CA VAL A 21 4.60 6.21 2.02
C VAL A 21 5.99 6.50 1.45
N PHE A 22 6.92 5.56 1.58
CA PHE A 22 8.27 5.71 1.07
C PHE A 22 8.30 5.79 -0.46
N HIS A 23 7.47 5.04 -1.17
CA HIS A 23 7.31 5.12 -2.63
C HIS A 23 6.96 6.55 -3.09
N SER A 24 5.93 7.14 -2.45
CA SER A 24 5.55 8.53 -2.70
C SER A 24 6.70 9.51 -2.40
N GLN A 25 7.41 9.31 -1.30
CA GLN A 25 8.53 10.18 -0.92
C GLN A 25 9.71 10.05 -1.89
N LEU A 26 10.06 8.83 -2.28
CA LEU A 26 11.14 8.52 -3.21
C LEU A 26 10.87 9.16 -4.58
N ALA A 27 9.61 9.21 -5.02
CA ALA A 27 9.22 9.85 -6.27
C ALA A 27 9.35 11.38 -6.21
N MET A 28 9.27 11.95 -5.01
CA MET A 28 9.36 13.39 -4.78
C MET A 28 10.80 13.86 -4.46
N MET A 29 11.73 12.95 -4.16
CA MET A 29 13.11 13.32 -3.83
C MET A 29 13.82 14.17 -4.88
N PRO A 30 13.69 13.92 -6.21
CA PRO A 30 14.35 14.73 -7.23
C PRO A 30 14.03 16.23 -7.14
N LEU A 31 12.82 16.59 -6.68
CA LEU A 31 12.43 17.99 -6.46
C LEU A 31 13.32 18.70 -5.44
N LEU A 32 13.86 17.96 -4.46
CA LEU A 32 14.76 18.50 -3.45
C LEU A 32 16.16 18.81 -4.01
N TYR A 33 16.50 18.25 -5.17
CA TYR A 33 17.75 18.50 -5.90
C TYR A 33 17.59 19.53 -7.02
N GLY A 34 16.41 20.16 -7.12
CA GLY A 34 16.13 21.19 -8.13
C GLY A 34 15.83 20.63 -9.52
N GLU A 35 15.60 19.32 -9.64
CA GLU A 35 15.13 18.74 -10.90
C GLU A 35 13.73 19.28 -11.23
N SER A 36 13.58 19.85 -12.42
CA SER A 36 12.26 20.21 -12.94
C SER A 36 11.55 18.92 -13.31
N VAL A 37 10.63 18.48 -12.46
CA VAL A 37 9.69 17.41 -12.83
C VAL A 37 8.77 18.01 -13.89
N GLU A 38 9.07 17.73 -15.16
CA GLU A 38 8.22 18.14 -16.27
C GLU A 38 6.83 17.57 -16.03
N MET A 39 5.84 18.44 -15.82
CA MET A 39 4.44 18.08 -15.96
C MET A 39 3.94 18.65 -17.30
N PRO A 40 4.35 18.07 -18.45
CA PRO A 40 3.90 18.57 -19.74
C PRO A 40 2.38 18.41 -19.76
N ALA A 41 1.66 19.53 -19.78
CA ALA A 41 0.20 19.71 -19.81
C ALA A 41 -0.54 20.13 -18.52
N TYR A 42 0.07 20.16 -17.33
CA TYR A 42 -0.65 20.62 -16.12
C TYR A 42 -0.37 22.09 -15.79
N LYS A 43 -1.22 22.99 -16.31
CA LYS A 43 -1.30 24.40 -15.88
C LYS A 43 -2.45 24.57 -14.88
N GLY A 44 -2.28 24.14 -13.63
CA GLY A 44 -3.34 24.25 -12.63
C GLY A 44 -2.97 23.79 -11.23
N LYS A 45 -3.86 24.03 -10.27
CA LYS A 45 -3.75 23.49 -8.90
C LYS A 45 -4.16 22.02 -8.91
N MET A 46 -3.55 21.21 -8.03
CA MET A 46 -3.96 19.83 -7.80
C MET A 46 -5.46 19.75 -7.48
N PRO A 47 -6.24 18.88 -8.15
CA PRO A 47 -7.65 18.73 -7.83
C PRO A 47 -7.84 18.23 -6.39
N PRO A 48 -8.77 18.79 -5.60
CA PRO A 48 -9.01 18.34 -4.23
C PRO A 48 -9.36 16.85 -4.12
N SER A 49 -9.95 16.27 -5.18
CA SER A 49 -10.26 14.84 -5.26
C SER A 49 -9.02 13.96 -5.12
N HIS A 50 -7.86 14.38 -5.62
CA HIS A 50 -6.63 13.61 -5.50
C HIS A 50 -6.14 13.59 -4.05
N SER A 51 -6.24 14.71 -3.33
CA SER A 51 -5.87 14.76 -1.91
C SER A 51 -6.76 13.85 -1.05
N TRP A 52 -8.07 13.82 -1.32
CA TRP A 52 -9.00 12.91 -0.65
C TRP A 52 -8.75 11.44 -1.00
N LEU A 53 -8.43 11.15 -2.26
CA LEU A 53 -8.06 9.80 -2.68
C LEU A 53 -6.83 9.30 -1.93
N MET A 54 -5.78 10.11 -1.86
CA MET A 54 -4.55 9.76 -1.13
C MET A 54 -4.82 9.58 0.37
N LEU A 55 -5.58 10.49 0.99
CA LEU A 55 -5.98 10.36 2.39
C LEU A 55 -6.74 9.05 2.64
N GLY A 56 -7.74 8.74 1.81
CA GLY A 56 -8.48 7.48 1.88
C GLY A 56 -7.56 6.27 1.73
N PHE A 57 -6.69 6.28 0.71
CA PHE A 57 -5.80 5.17 0.39
C PHE A 57 -4.80 4.86 1.52
N PHE A 58 -4.24 5.88 2.20
CA PHE A 58 -3.32 5.66 3.32
C PHE A 58 -4.03 5.41 4.66
N SER A 59 -5.22 5.98 4.87
CA SER A 59 -5.96 5.82 6.12
C SER A 59 -6.57 4.43 6.29
N ILE A 60 -6.97 3.75 5.21
CA ILE A 60 -7.51 2.38 5.30
C ILE A 60 -6.50 1.43 5.97
N PRO A 61 -5.23 1.29 5.52
CA PRO A 61 -4.22 0.49 6.22
C PRO A 61 -4.07 0.85 7.70
N MET A 62 -4.08 2.15 8.03
CA MET A 62 -3.98 2.61 9.42
C MET A 62 -5.16 2.15 10.28
N VAL A 63 -6.37 2.26 9.73
CA VAL A 63 -7.60 1.79 10.38
C VAL A 63 -7.60 0.27 10.50
N MET A 64 -7.16 -0.46 9.48
CA MET A 64 -7.04 -1.91 9.52
C MET A 64 -6.08 -2.36 10.62
N ILE A 65 -4.93 -1.71 10.76
CA ILE A 65 -4.00 -1.94 11.87
C ILE A 65 -4.71 -1.72 13.21
N ALA A 66 -5.34 -0.56 13.41
CA ALA A 66 -5.97 -0.20 14.67
C ALA A 66 -7.12 -1.15 15.06
N ILE A 67 -7.98 -1.52 14.11
CA ILE A 67 -9.10 -2.43 14.36
C ILE A 67 -8.59 -3.85 14.64
N THR A 68 -7.56 -4.33 13.91
CA THR A 68 -7.00 -5.68 14.09
C THR A 68 -6.46 -5.92 15.51
N VAL A 69 -6.04 -4.86 16.21
CA VAL A 69 -5.58 -4.96 17.60
C VAL A 69 -6.69 -5.47 18.54
N PHE A 70 -7.95 -5.11 18.28
CA PHE A 70 -9.07 -5.36 19.21
C PHE A 70 -10.16 -6.25 18.64
N ASN A 71 -10.12 -6.57 17.35
CA ASN A 71 -11.20 -7.26 16.66
C ASN A 71 -10.72 -8.58 16.04
N ASP A 72 -11.36 -9.66 16.47
CA ASP A 72 -11.11 -11.01 15.98
C ASP A 72 -12.43 -11.70 15.53
N ALA A 73 -13.48 -10.92 15.31
CA ALA A 73 -14.78 -11.46 14.91
C ALA A 73 -14.71 -12.08 13.50
N PRO A 74 -15.36 -13.23 13.25
CA PRO A 74 -15.32 -13.92 11.95
C PRO A 74 -15.66 -13.02 10.74
N LEU A 75 -16.70 -12.18 10.87
CA LEU A 75 -17.08 -11.22 9.83
C LEU A 75 -15.97 -10.21 9.54
N TYR A 76 -15.27 -9.73 10.58
CA TYR A 76 -14.15 -8.81 10.41
C TYR A 76 -13.00 -9.47 9.67
N ARG A 77 -12.64 -10.71 10.02
CA ARG A 77 -11.58 -11.46 9.31
C ARG A 77 -11.88 -11.57 7.81
N MET A 78 -13.13 -11.84 7.43
CA MET A 78 -13.56 -11.91 6.02
C MET A 78 -13.46 -10.56 5.32
N ILE A 79 -13.96 -9.49 5.95
CA ILE A 79 -13.87 -8.12 5.40
C ILE A 79 -12.39 -7.72 5.24
N HIS A 80 -11.55 -8.02 6.24
CA HIS A 80 -10.12 -7.77 6.21
C HIS A 80 -9.46 -8.45 5.01
N LEU A 81 -9.74 -9.74 4.79
CA LEU A 81 -9.22 -10.47 3.63
C LEU A 81 -9.65 -9.83 2.30
N GLY A 82 -10.91 -9.38 2.20
CA GLY A 82 -11.39 -8.66 1.02
C GLY A 82 -10.60 -7.38 0.76
N ILE A 83 -10.33 -6.59 1.81
CA ILE A 83 -9.55 -5.36 1.73
C ILE A 83 -8.10 -5.65 1.29
N THR A 84 -7.44 -6.66 1.88
CA THR A 84 -6.06 -7.01 1.50
C THR A 84 -5.96 -7.48 0.05
N ALA A 85 -6.99 -8.16 -0.46
CA ALA A 85 -7.05 -8.59 -1.85
C ALA A 85 -7.19 -7.38 -2.80
N ILE A 86 -8.10 -6.45 -2.49
CA ILE A 86 -8.26 -5.19 -3.25
C ILE A 86 -6.93 -4.44 -3.30
N TYR A 87 -6.26 -4.26 -2.16
CA TYR A 87 -4.95 -3.58 -2.10
C TYR A 87 -3.88 -4.27 -2.94
N SER A 88 -3.89 -5.61 -3.02
CA SER A 88 -2.92 -6.33 -3.85
C SER A 88 -3.18 -6.15 -5.33
N VAL A 89 -4.45 -6.15 -5.77
CA VAL A 89 -4.81 -5.84 -7.16
C VAL A 89 -4.42 -4.41 -7.54
N LEU A 90 -4.70 -3.45 -6.66
CA LEU A 90 -4.32 -2.04 -6.87
C LEU A 90 -2.79 -1.88 -6.92
N ASN A 91 -2.06 -2.53 -6.02
CA ASN A 91 -0.61 -2.47 -5.98
C ASN A 91 0.03 -3.10 -7.23
N PHE A 92 -0.50 -4.24 -7.70
CA PHE A 92 -0.06 -4.86 -8.94
C PHE A 92 -0.31 -3.95 -10.15
N THR A 93 -1.52 -3.39 -10.24
CA THR A 93 -1.90 -2.48 -11.33
C THR A 93 -1.00 -1.25 -11.33
N HIS A 94 -0.73 -0.67 -10.16
CA HIS A 94 0.17 0.47 -10.00
C HIS A 94 1.58 0.13 -10.49
N ALA A 95 2.17 -0.98 -10.03
CA ALA A 95 3.49 -1.41 -10.46
C ALA A 95 3.58 -1.66 -11.98
N ALA A 96 2.51 -2.20 -12.58
CA ALA A 96 2.43 -2.39 -14.03
C ALA A 96 2.37 -1.05 -14.79
N MET A 97 1.64 -0.07 -14.25
CA MET A 97 1.57 1.28 -14.81
C MET A 97 2.91 2.01 -14.72
N ASP A 98 3.66 1.84 -13.63
CA ASP A 98 4.99 2.46 -13.48
C ASP A 98 5.98 2.00 -14.57
N LEU A 99 5.86 0.76 -15.09
CA LEU A 99 6.69 0.28 -16.21
C LEU A 99 6.41 0.99 -17.55
N MET A 100 5.24 1.64 -17.66
CA MET A 100 4.84 2.41 -18.82
C MET A 100 5.41 3.84 -18.80
N VAL A 101 5.84 4.33 -17.64
CA VAL A 101 6.50 5.64 -17.49
C VAL A 101 7.91 5.58 -18.07
N LYS A 102 8.32 6.64 -18.80
CA LYS A 102 9.64 6.75 -19.43
C LYS A 102 10.35 8.03 -18.97
N PRO A 103 11.63 7.96 -18.55
CA PRO A 103 12.40 6.73 -18.32
C PRO A 103 11.81 5.87 -17.20
N ILE A 104 12.17 4.58 -17.17
CA ILE A 104 11.70 3.68 -16.10
C ILE A 104 12.57 3.93 -14.85
N GLU A 105 11.93 4.32 -13.75
CA GLU A 105 12.59 4.47 -12.46
C GLU A 105 12.70 3.12 -11.74
N TRP A 106 13.75 2.36 -12.03
CA TRP A 106 13.92 0.98 -11.53
C TRP A 106 13.91 0.86 -10.00
N TYR A 107 14.36 1.88 -9.27
CA TYR A 107 14.31 1.90 -7.82
C TYR A 107 12.86 1.95 -7.30
N GLN A 108 11.94 2.62 -8.02
CA GLN A 108 10.51 2.59 -7.70
C GLN A 108 9.91 1.22 -7.96
N ILE A 109 10.23 0.62 -9.11
CA ILE A 109 9.77 -0.73 -9.46
C ILE A 109 10.22 -1.75 -8.41
N ALA A 110 11.49 -1.69 -8.00
CA ALA A 110 12.03 -2.58 -6.98
C ALA A 110 11.26 -2.47 -5.66
N LEU A 111 10.99 -1.25 -5.20
CA LEU A 111 10.19 -1.01 -3.99
C LEU A 111 8.76 -1.54 -4.15
N MET A 112 8.11 -1.27 -5.28
CA MET A 112 6.75 -1.72 -5.55
C MET A 112 6.63 -3.24 -5.60
N VAL A 113 7.63 -3.95 -6.13
CA VAL A 113 7.71 -5.41 -6.07
C VAL A 113 7.83 -5.91 -4.63
N LEU A 114 8.67 -5.28 -3.80
CA LEU A 114 8.78 -5.62 -2.38
C LEU A 114 7.43 -5.44 -1.65
N VAL A 115 6.76 -4.31 -1.88
CA VAL A 115 5.43 -4.03 -1.32
C VAL A 115 4.39 -5.04 -1.84
N PHE A 116 4.48 -5.46 -3.09
CA PHE A 116 3.58 -6.45 -3.68
C PHE A 116 3.76 -7.83 -3.04
N VAL A 117 5.00 -8.29 -2.89
CA VAL A 117 5.30 -9.56 -2.20
C VAL A 117 4.81 -9.52 -0.75
N ASN A 118 5.02 -8.40 -0.05
CA ASN A 118 4.47 -8.19 1.29
C ASN A 118 2.92 -8.27 1.29
N GLY A 119 2.26 -7.69 0.29
CA GLY A 119 0.82 -7.80 0.09
C GLY A 119 0.34 -9.24 -0.14
N ILE A 120 1.08 -10.06 -0.89
CA ILE A 120 0.80 -11.50 -1.05
C ILE A 120 0.91 -12.20 0.30
N CYS A 121 1.99 -11.99 1.06
CA CYS A 121 2.15 -12.57 2.39
C CYS A 121 0.99 -12.18 3.33
N LEU A 122 0.56 -10.93 3.26
CA LEU A 122 -0.57 -10.41 4.04
C LEU A 122 -1.88 -11.11 3.68
N ASN A 123 -2.15 -11.35 2.39
CA ASN A 123 -3.33 -12.11 1.96
C ASN A 123 -3.29 -13.57 2.41
N LEU A 124 -2.13 -14.22 2.34
CA LEU A 124 -1.97 -15.60 2.78
C LEU A 124 -2.26 -15.73 4.28
N LEU A 125 -1.73 -14.82 5.10
CA LEU A 125 -2.03 -14.81 6.53
C LEU A 125 -3.48 -14.43 6.83
N ALA A 126 -4.06 -13.47 6.11
CA ALA A 126 -5.47 -13.12 6.26
C ALA A 126 -6.38 -14.32 5.91
N PHE A 127 -6.04 -15.09 4.87
CA PHE A 127 -6.76 -16.30 4.51
C PHE A 127 -6.65 -17.38 5.60
N GLN A 128 -5.43 -17.64 6.10
CA GLN A 128 -5.23 -18.56 7.21
C GLN A 128 -6.00 -18.13 8.47
N TRP A 129 -6.07 -16.82 8.73
CA TRP A 129 -6.80 -16.27 9.86
C TRP A 129 -8.32 -16.48 9.73
N VAL A 130 -8.87 -16.37 8.52
CA VAL A 130 -10.26 -16.74 8.23
C VAL A 130 -10.48 -18.25 8.37
N GLN A 131 -9.54 -19.10 7.99
CA GLN A 131 -9.70 -20.56 8.13
C GLN A 131 -9.59 -21.06 9.58
N ALA A 132 -8.96 -20.31 10.46
CA ALA A 132 -8.88 -20.62 11.89
C ALA A 132 -10.19 -20.29 12.66
N ILE A 133 -11.35 -20.45 12.01
CA ILE A 133 -12.70 -20.33 12.58
C ILE A 133 -13.13 -21.70 13.11
#